data_AF-A0A6V7L444-F1
#
_entry.id   AF-A0A6V7L444-F1
#
_cell.length_a   1.000
_cell.length_b   1.000
_cell.length_c   1.000
_cell.angle_alpha   90.00
_cell.angle_beta   90.00
_cell.angle_gamma   90.00
#
_symmetry.space_group_name_H-M   'P 1'
#
loop_
_entity.id
_entity.type
_entity.pdbx_description
1 polymer ?
#
loop_
_entity_poly.entity_id
_entity_poly.type
_entity_poly.pdbx_seq_one_letter_code
_entity_poly.pdbx_strand_id
1 'polypeptide(L)' 'TRAEWRIVFIIAGIIYLIGAIIYGLFASGERQKWAEEPDNKDKELPMYINQGLDIDECVK' A
#
# COMPACT_ATOMS: atom_id res chain seq x y z
N THR A 1 -21.38 -34.13 9.29
CA THR A 1 -22.30 -33.75 10.40
C THR A 1 -22.18 -32.26 10.72
N ARG A 2 -23.24 -31.55 11.15
CA ARG A 2 -23.20 -30.09 11.46
C ARG A 2 -22.10 -29.69 12.47
N ALA A 3 -21.68 -30.59 13.33
CA ALA A 3 -20.61 -30.38 14.31
C ALA A 3 -19.22 -30.23 13.66
N GLU A 4 -18.94 -30.94 12.56
CA GLU A 4 -17.65 -30.87 11.86
C GLU A 4 -17.43 -29.48 11.26
N TRP A 5 -18.45 -28.95 10.58
CA TRP A 5 -18.39 -27.61 10.00
C TRP A 5 -18.19 -26.52 11.05
N ARG A 6 -18.81 -26.66 12.22
CA ARG A 6 -18.58 -25.74 13.35
C ARG A 6 -17.12 -25.71 13.76
N ILE A 7 -16.44 -26.86 13.78
CA ILE A 7 -15.02 -26.96 14.12
C ILE A 7 -14.17 -26.24 13.05
N VAL A 8 -14.47 -26.46 11.77
CA VAL A 8 -13.77 -25.79 10.66
C VAL A 8 -13.86 -24.26 10.78
N PHE A 9 -15.05 -23.72 11.05
CA PHE A 9 -15.23 -22.27 11.20
C PHE A 9 -14.52 -21.70 12.44
N ILE A 10 -14.49 -22.44 13.54
CA ILE A 10 -13.75 -22.01 14.74
C ILE A 10 -12.25 -21.95 14.45
N ILE A 11 -11.69 -22.98 13.81
CA ILE A 11 -10.26 -23.01 13.46
C ILE A 11 -9.93 -21.89 12.48
N ALA A 12 -10.75 -21.69 11.43
CA ALA A 12 -10.56 -20.61 10.48
C ALA A 12 -10.60 -19.24 11.17
N GLY A 13 -11.56 -19.01 12.06
CA GLY A 13 -11.67 -17.78 12.84
C GLY A 13 -10.44 -17.50 13.71
N ILE A 14 -9.90 -18.53 14.36
CA ILE A 14 -8.68 -18.40 15.18
C ILE A 14 -7.48 -18.01 14.31
N ILE A 15 -7.30 -18.65 13.15
CA ILE A 15 -6.20 -18.34 12.23
C ILE A 15 -6.27 -16.88 11.77
N TYR A 16 -7.45 -16.41 11.37
CA TYR A 16 -7.64 -15.01 10.96
C TYR A 16 -7.42 -14.03 12.12
N LEU A 17 -7.92 -14.36 13.32
CA LEU A 17 -7.75 -13.51 14.49
C LEU A 17 -6.27 -13.36 14.87
N ILE A 18 -5.51 -14.45 14.88
CA ILE A 18 -4.07 -14.42 15.14
C ILE A 18 -3.34 -13.59 14.08
N GLY A 19 -3.64 -13.81 12.80
CA GLY A 19 -3.07 -13.02 11.71
C GLY A 19 -3.38 -11.52 11.84
N ALA A 20 -4.61 -11.17 12.21
CA ALA A 20 -5.03 -9.79 12.44
C ALA A 20 -4.31 -9.15 13.63
N ILE A 21 -4.10 -9.88 14.73
CA ILE A 21 -3.35 -9.39 15.89
C ILE A 21 -1.89 -9.14 15.52
N ILE A 22 -1.24 -10.09 14.84
CA ILE A 22 0.15 -9.95 14.40
C ILE A 22 0.27 -8.74 13.46
N TYR A 23 -0.60 -8.65 12.46
CA TYR A 23 -0.59 -7.52 11.54
C TYR A 23 -0.84 -6.19 12.27
N GLY A 24 -1.84 -6.13 13.15
CA GLY A 24 -2.16 -4.92 13.90
C GLY A 24 -1.07 -4.45 14.86
N LEU A 25 -0.30 -5.37 15.44
CA LEU A 25 0.80 -5.03 16.36
C LEU A 25 2.09 -4.64 15.65
N PHE A 26 2.41 -5.31 14.55
CA PHE A 26 3.72 -5.17 13.89
C PHE A 26 3.69 -4.36 12.60
N ALA A 27 2.52 -4.04 12.03
CA ALA A 27 2.45 -3.21 10.83
C ALA A 27 2.83 -1.76 11.16
N SER A 28 3.66 -1.17 10.30
CA SER A 28 3.92 0.27 10.29
C SER A 28 3.07 0.95 9.23
N GLY A 29 2.37 2.02 9.61
CA GLY A 29 1.64 2.89 8.69
C GLY A 29 2.50 4.00 8.07
N GLU A 30 3.79 4.06 8.41
CA GLU A 30 4.69 5.08 7.88
C GLU A 30 5.08 4.78 6.44
N ARG A 31 5.26 5.85 5.65
CA ARG A 31 5.76 5.74 4.28
C ARG A 31 7.14 5.10 4.32
N GLN A 32 7.27 3.98 3.64
CA GLN A 32 8.53 3.25 3.56
C GLN A 32 9.50 3.95 2.60
N LYS A 33 10.80 3.76 2.80
CA LYS A 33 11.86 4.44 2.03
C LYS A 33 11.79 4.21 0.51
N TRP A 34 11.28 3.05 0.09
CA TRP A 34 11.09 2.75 -1.33
C TRP A 34 9.92 3.52 -1.96
N ALA A 35 9.02 4.04 -1.14
CA ALA A 35 7.91 4.90 -1.53
C ALA A 35 8.25 6.38 -1.37
N GLU A 36 9.50 6.72 -1.01
CA GLU A 36 9.96 8.10 -0.98
C GLU A 36 10.08 8.63 -2.40
N GLU A 37 9.43 9.76 -2.65
CA GLU A 37 9.65 10.51 -3.88
C GLU A 37 11.11 10.99 -3.87
N PRO A 38 11.85 10.83 -4.98
CA PRO A 38 13.20 11.36 -5.06
C PRO A 38 13.12 12.87 -4.83
N ASP A 39 13.91 13.36 -3.87
CA ASP A 39 13.98 14.76 -3.43
C ASP A 39 14.64 15.60 -4.53
N ASN A 40 13.98 15.71 -5.69
CA ASN A 40 14.44 16.47 -6.84
C ASN A 40 13.97 17.91 -6.64
N LYS A 41 14.63 18.62 -5.72
CA LYS A 41 14.37 20.04 -5.40
C LYS A 41 14.61 21.00 -6.56
N ASP A 42 14.98 20.51 -7.74
CA ASP A 42 15.38 21.36 -8.85
C ASP A 42 14.35 21.44 -9.98
N LYS A 43 13.19 20.78 -9.92
CA LYS A 43 12.15 20.96 -10.93
C LYS A 43 10.75 20.90 -10.34
N GLU A 44 10.15 22.07 -10.17
CA GLU A 44 8.72 22.30 -9.92
C GLU A 44 7.91 21.82 -11.13
N LEU A 45 7.91 20.51 -11.37
CA LEU A 45 7.16 19.89 -12.45
C LEU A 45 5.85 19.34 -11.87
N PRO A 46 4.68 19.75 -12.42
CA PRO A 46 3.40 19.30 -11.91
C PRO A 46 3.27 17.78 -12.05
N MET A 47 2.74 17.14 -11.01
CA MET A 47 2.65 15.68 -10.76
C MET A 47 2.03 14.82 -11.89
N TYR A 48 1.52 15.41 -12.99
CA TYR A 48 0.92 14.72 -14.13
C TYR A 48 1.57 15.04 -15.48
N ILE A 49 2.90 15.06 -15.56
CA ILE A 49 3.58 15.01 -16.86
C ILE A 49 3.92 13.57 -17.23
N ASN A 50 3.20 13.06 -18.23
CA ASN A 50 3.60 11.83 -18.92
C ASN A 50 4.96 12.08 -19.59
N GLN A 51 5.91 11.16 -19.39
CA GLN A 51 7.29 11.28 -19.91
C GLN A 51 7.39 11.40 -21.45
N GLY A 52 6.29 11.19 -22.19
CA GLY A 52 6.21 11.36 -23.63
C GLY A 52 5.52 12.65 -24.10
N LEU A 53 5.20 13.59 -23.21
CA LEU A 53 4.67 14.90 -23.62
C LEU A 53 5.83 15.88 -23.72
N ASP A 54 6.36 16.07 -24.93
CA ASP A 54 7.22 17.21 -25.22
C ASP A 54 6.35 18.47 -25.09
N ILE A 55 6.65 19.29 -24.08
CA ILE A 55 6.01 20.60 -23.93
C ILE A 55 6.67 21.50 -24.97
N ASP A 56 6.05 21.58 -26.14
CA ASP A 56 6.47 22.54 -27.15
C ASP A 56 6.53 23.93 -26.52
N GLU A 57 7.60 24.65 -26.86
CA GLU A 57 8.11 25.93 -26.34
C GLU A 57 7.11 27.10 -26.49
N CYS A 58 5.88 26.96 -25.98
CA CYS A 58 4.76 27.89 -26.16
C CYS A 58 4.39 28.67 -24.88
N VAL A 59 5.19 28.54 -23.81
CA VAL A 59 5.08 29.39 -22.63
C VAL A 59 6.48 29.95 -22.33
N LYS A 60 6.83 31.01 -23.05
CA LYS A 60 8.01 31.84 -22.79
C LYS A 60 7.53 33.21 -22.34
#